data_AF-A0A094A007-F1
#
_entry.id   AF-A0A094A007-F1
#
_cell.length_a   1.000
_cell.length_b   1.000
_cell.length_c   1.000
_cell.angle_alpha   90.00
_cell.angle_beta   90.00
_cell.angle_gamma   90.00
#
_symmetry.space_group_name_H-M   'P 1'
#
loop_
_entity.id
_entity.type
_entity.pdbx_description
1 polymer ?
#
loop_
_entity_poly.entity_id
_entity_poly.type
_entity_poly.pdbx_seq_one_letter_code
_entity_poly.pdbx_strand_id
1 'polypeptide(L)'
;MSNKQKSIEGVESATTSIPRLQLAGSPFQAVLRKQAGPKGTSVAEAPVLSMLSSSLNGPRTANVANIPQGAHGTGRREAIKGEEETLGDQNRWAGKDVGWMIGYFLPAQSSNCPSILLSLFLRPKTTITCLSTSPKTNPSHNNNMAPTKVGINGFGRIGRIVFRNAVELDNIDVVAVNDPFIEPTYAAYMLKYDTTHGQFKGDIKVDGKDLIVNGKTVRFYTERDPAAIPWSETGAYYVVESTGVFTTTEKASAHLKGGAKKVVISAPSADAPMFVMGVNEETYKSDVNVISNASCTTNCLAPLAKVINDNFTIIEGLMTTIHSYTATQKTVDGPSAKDWRGGRTAAQNIIPSSTGAAKAVGKVIPVLNGKLTGMSMRVPTANVSVVDLTVRIEKAANYEQIKAVIKQASETSLKGILAYTEDEVVSSDMNGHNASSIFDAKAGISLNDNFVKLVSWYDNEWGYSRRVLDLLAYIAKVDGAAQ
;
A
#
# COMPACT_ATOMS: atom_id res chain seq x y z
N MET A 1 9.30 48.66 -64.29
CA MET A 1 10.78 48.47 -64.27
C MET A 1 11.01 46.96 -64.38
N SER A 2 11.33 46.46 -65.57
CA SER A 2 12.68 46.00 -65.97
C SER A 2 13.24 44.89 -65.07
N ASN A 3 13.06 43.61 -65.44
CA ASN A 3 14.01 42.79 -66.23
C ASN A 3 15.38 42.54 -65.57
N LYS A 4 15.67 41.27 -65.22
CA LYS A 4 16.61 40.42 -65.99
C LYS A 4 16.66 38.95 -65.53
N GLN A 5 16.61 38.04 -66.51
CA GLN A 5 17.02 36.63 -66.40
C GLN A 5 18.55 36.51 -66.20
N LYS A 6 19.02 35.36 -65.67
CA LYS A 6 19.89 34.45 -66.45
C LYS A 6 20.04 33.03 -65.89
N SER A 7 19.65 32.10 -66.75
CA SER A 7 20.15 30.75 -67.08
C SER A 7 21.70 30.68 -67.27
N ILE A 8 22.45 29.55 -67.36
CA ILE A 8 22.22 28.07 -67.34
C ILE A 8 23.62 27.33 -67.32
N GLU A 9 23.65 26.02 -67.00
CA GLU A 9 24.66 24.95 -67.35
C GLU A 9 26.07 24.78 -66.72
N GLY A 10 26.51 23.49 -66.74
CA GLY A 10 27.80 22.91 -66.32
C GLY A 10 27.62 21.82 -65.22
N VAL A 11 27.41 20.51 -65.47
CA VAL A 11 28.24 19.51 -66.19
C VAL A 11 29.65 19.44 -65.60
N GLU A 12 30.22 18.34 -65.09
CA GLU A 12 29.91 16.88 -65.12
C GLU A 12 29.99 16.30 -63.66
N SER A 13 30.11 15.01 -63.29
CA SER A 13 30.39 13.76 -64.02
C SER A 13 29.55 12.53 -63.57
N ALA A 14 30.17 11.46 -63.06
CA ALA A 14 29.62 10.10 -62.93
C ALA A 14 30.10 9.33 -61.68
N THR A 15 29.22 8.50 -61.13
CA THR A 15 29.46 7.13 -60.61
C THR A 15 28.08 6.51 -60.28
N THR A 16 27.50 5.62 -61.11
CA THR A 16 27.58 4.14 -61.03
C THR A 16 27.50 3.57 -59.59
N SER A 17 26.73 2.56 -59.19
CA SER A 17 25.86 1.54 -59.84
C SER A 17 25.11 0.76 -58.71
N ILE A 18 24.06 -0.10 -58.86
CA ILE A 18 23.21 -0.62 -59.96
C ILE A 18 21.85 -1.10 -59.35
N PRO A 19 20.71 -1.13 -60.09
CA PRO A 19 19.42 -1.65 -59.61
C PRO A 19 19.04 -3.04 -60.16
N ARG A 20 17.97 -3.68 -59.60
CA ARG A 20 17.21 -4.84 -60.17
C ARG A 20 17.99 -6.18 -60.24
N LEU A 21 17.42 -7.40 -60.31
CA LEU A 21 16.09 -8.00 -59.99
C LEU A 21 16.27 -9.56 -59.93
N GLN A 22 15.26 -10.30 -59.44
CA GLN A 22 14.89 -11.69 -59.82
C GLN A 22 15.71 -12.96 -59.43
N LEU A 23 14.96 -13.90 -58.83
CA LEU A 23 14.83 -15.36 -59.15
C LEU A 23 16.01 -16.35 -59.02
N ALA A 24 15.93 -17.22 -58.01
CA ALA A 24 15.82 -18.70 -58.10
C ALA A 24 15.84 -19.29 -56.67
N GLY A 25 15.08 -20.33 -56.28
CA GLY A 25 13.98 -21.04 -56.94
C GLY A 25 13.13 -21.79 -55.89
N SER A 26 11.91 -22.20 -56.25
CA SER A 26 11.07 -23.13 -55.48
C SER A 26 11.37 -24.59 -55.94
N PRO A 27 10.75 -25.72 -55.49
CA PRO A 27 9.29 -25.83 -55.29
C PRO A 27 8.75 -26.97 -54.36
N PHE A 28 7.42 -27.22 -54.42
CA PHE A 28 6.66 -28.46 -54.06
C PHE A 28 6.77 -29.02 -52.59
N GLN A 29 5.75 -29.59 -51.96
CA GLN A 29 4.28 -29.55 -52.14
C GLN A 29 3.60 -30.10 -50.86
N ALA A 30 2.30 -29.86 -50.70
CA ALA A 30 1.48 -30.58 -49.72
C ALA A 30 1.10 -31.99 -50.21
N VAL A 31 1.03 -32.97 -49.30
CA VAL A 31 0.22 -34.19 -49.49
C VAL A 31 -0.59 -34.47 -48.22
N LEU A 32 -1.91 -34.34 -48.34
CA LEU A 32 -2.89 -34.93 -47.44
C LEU A 32 -3.01 -36.44 -47.71
N ARG A 33 -3.19 -37.27 -46.68
CA ARG A 33 -4.18 -38.36 -46.76
C ARG A 33 -4.71 -38.84 -45.40
N LYS A 34 -6.00 -39.16 -45.41
CA LYS A 34 -6.80 -39.68 -44.30
C LYS A 34 -6.52 -41.16 -44.05
N GLN A 35 -6.70 -41.61 -42.80
CA GLN A 35 -7.48 -42.79 -42.39
C GLN A 35 -7.66 -42.69 -40.85
N ALA A 36 -8.89 -42.49 -40.36
CA ALA A 36 -9.85 -43.52 -39.95
C ALA A 36 -9.49 -44.20 -38.61
N GLY A 37 -10.37 -44.07 -37.58
CA GLY A 37 -10.28 -44.81 -36.31
C GLY A 37 -10.86 -46.23 -36.42
N PRO A 38 -11.41 -46.88 -35.36
CA PRO A 38 -11.73 -46.36 -34.00
C PRO A 38 -11.40 -47.35 -32.83
N LYS A 39 -11.97 -47.08 -31.63
CA LYS A 39 -12.00 -47.91 -30.38
C LYS A 39 -10.67 -47.93 -29.58
N GLY A 40 -10.66 -47.98 -28.24
CA GLY A 40 -11.72 -47.91 -27.21
C GLY A 40 -11.13 -48.28 -25.83
N THR A 41 -11.84 -48.00 -24.71
CA THR A 41 -11.71 -48.60 -23.33
C THR A 41 -10.29 -48.81 -22.74
N SER A 42 -9.91 -48.38 -21.54
CA SER A 42 -10.57 -48.46 -20.22
C SER A 42 -9.77 -47.60 -19.19
N VAL A 43 -10.39 -46.95 -18.21
CA VAL A 43 -10.52 -47.42 -16.80
C VAL A 43 -9.32 -48.23 -16.26
N ALA A 44 -8.57 -47.65 -15.32
CA ALA A 44 -7.99 -48.32 -14.15
C ALA A 44 -7.47 -47.29 -13.12
N GLU A 45 -7.91 -47.41 -11.88
CA GLU A 45 -7.32 -46.73 -10.71
C GLU A 45 -6.08 -47.51 -10.23
N ALA A 46 -5.12 -46.82 -9.59
CA ALA A 46 -4.23 -47.45 -8.60
C ALA A 46 -3.66 -46.40 -7.62
N PRO A 47 -3.55 -46.70 -6.31
CA PRO A 47 -3.18 -45.71 -5.29
C PRO A 47 -1.75 -45.86 -4.73
N VAL A 48 -1.35 -44.82 -3.99
CA VAL A 48 -0.51 -44.82 -2.75
C VAL A 48 0.31 -46.08 -2.44
N LEU A 49 1.64 -45.91 -2.27
CA LEU A 49 2.30 -46.52 -1.10
C LEU A 49 3.48 -45.68 -0.58
N SER A 50 3.47 -45.45 0.73
CA SER A 50 4.59 -44.96 1.54
C SER A 50 5.56 -46.08 1.89
N MET A 51 6.85 -45.76 2.10
CA MET A 51 7.70 -46.57 2.99
C MET A 51 8.52 -45.72 3.96
N LEU A 52 8.81 -46.33 5.10
CA LEU A 52 9.26 -45.71 6.35
C LEU A 52 10.76 -45.89 6.60
N SER A 53 11.32 -44.90 7.30
CA SER A 53 12.37 -44.99 8.33
C SER A 53 13.54 -45.98 8.20
N SER A 54 14.75 -45.46 8.43
CA SER A 54 15.63 -46.02 9.47
C SER A 54 16.46 -44.93 10.16
N SER A 55 16.76 -45.17 11.43
CA SER A 55 17.45 -44.25 12.36
C SER A 55 18.98 -44.43 12.27
N LEU A 56 19.76 -43.42 12.71
CA LEU A 56 20.83 -43.62 13.71
C LEU A 56 21.41 -42.28 14.22
N ASN A 57 21.72 -42.24 15.52
CA ASN A 57 22.30 -41.09 16.24
C ASN A 57 23.83 -41.01 16.10
N GLY A 58 24.41 -39.82 16.27
CA GLY A 58 25.84 -39.66 16.55
C GLY A 58 26.38 -38.23 16.33
N PRO A 59 26.89 -37.52 17.34
CA PRO A 59 27.32 -36.12 17.22
C PRO A 59 28.72 -35.98 16.60
N ARG A 60 29.03 -34.81 16.03
CA ARG A 60 30.42 -34.41 15.72
C ARG A 60 30.77 -33.08 16.36
N THR A 61 31.88 -33.10 17.09
CA THR A 61 32.51 -31.98 17.77
C THR A 61 33.21 -31.03 16.79
N ALA A 62 33.42 -29.80 17.22
CA ALA A 62 34.22 -28.82 16.50
C ALA A 62 35.69 -29.28 16.36
N ASN A 63 36.36 -28.81 15.30
CA ASN A 63 37.81 -28.78 15.21
C ASN A 63 38.24 -27.45 14.56
N VAL A 64 39.14 -26.75 15.25
CA VAL A 64 39.81 -25.52 14.78
C VAL A 64 41.18 -25.94 14.22
N ALA A 65 41.57 -25.41 13.05
CA ALA A 65 42.92 -25.62 12.52
C ALA A 65 43.42 -24.42 11.70
N ASN A 66 44.39 -23.72 12.29
CA ASN A 66 45.60 -23.11 11.70
C ASN A 66 45.52 -22.22 10.44
N ILE A 67 45.94 -20.96 10.63
CA ILE A 67 46.59 -20.11 9.62
C ILE A 67 48.04 -19.85 10.11
N PRO A 68 49.09 -19.93 9.27
CA PRO A 68 50.49 -19.78 9.72
C PRO A 68 50.90 -18.32 10.00
N GLN A 69 51.92 -18.15 10.84
CA GLN A 69 52.58 -16.86 11.13
C GLN A 69 53.84 -16.63 10.27
N GLY A 70 54.20 -15.35 10.08
CA GLY A 70 55.57 -14.89 9.78
C GLY A 70 55.63 -13.77 8.71
N ALA A 71 56.48 -12.73 8.83
CA ALA A 71 57.30 -12.26 9.96
C ALA A 71 57.82 -10.80 9.71
N HIS A 72 58.15 -10.07 10.79
CA HIS A 72 58.94 -8.79 10.87
C HIS A 72 58.45 -7.55 10.07
N GLY A 73 58.51 -6.29 10.55
CA GLY A 73 59.01 -5.62 11.78
C GLY A 73 58.86 -4.08 11.62
N THR A 74 59.47 -3.12 12.35
CA THR A 74 60.36 -3.08 13.54
C THR A 74 60.34 -1.67 14.20
N GLY A 75 60.19 -1.55 15.54
CA GLY A 75 60.41 -0.31 16.32
C GLY A 75 59.23 0.70 16.36
N ARG A 76 59.06 1.57 17.38
CA ARG A 76 59.87 1.91 18.58
C ARG A 76 59.02 1.92 19.86
N ARG A 77 59.70 1.84 21.01
CA ARG A 77 59.14 2.08 22.36
C ARG A 77 59.13 3.58 22.65
N GLU A 78 58.17 4.03 23.47
CA GLU A 78 58.46 4.84 24.65
C GLU A 78 57.35 4.70 25.72
N ALA A 79 57.76 4.72 26.98
CA ALA A 79 56.97 4.76 28.22
C ALA A 79 57.79 5.67 29.18
N ILE A 80 57.37 6.15 30.35
CA ILE A 80 56.61 5.60 31.49
C ILE A 80 56.12 6.82 32.32
N LYS A 81 55.12 6.61 33.21
CA LYS A 81 54.78 7.29 34.50
C LYS A 81 53.33 7.80 34.50
N GLY A 82 52.43 7.42 35.41
CA GLY A 82 52.51 6.48 36.54
C GLY A 82 52.59 7.18 37.89
N GLU A 83 51.52 7.05 38.69
CA GLU A 83 51.47 7.24 40.14
C GLU A 83 50.20 6.57 40.72
N GLU A 84 50.35 5.88 41.85
CA GLU A 84 49.29 5.27 42.68
C GLU A 84 49.19 6.03 44.02
N GLU A 85 48.03 5.95 44.69
CA GLU A 85 47.77 5.82 46.14
C GLU A 85 46.30 6.29 46.41
N THR A 86 45.34 5.45 46.84
CA THR A 86 45.02 4.98 48.23
C THR A 86 44.77 6.13 49.23
N LEU A 87 43.77 6.20 50.12
CA LEU A 87 42.70 5.32 50.67
C LEU A 87 41.36 6.13 50.77
N GLY A 88 40.18 5.69 51.24
CA GLY A 88 39.73 4.47 51.95
C GLY A 88 38.22 4.48 52.27
N ASP A 89 37.81 3.61 53.22
CA ASP A 89 36.45 3.37 53.77
C ASP A 89 35.37 2.82 52.81
N GLN A 90 34.91 1.56 52.88
CA GLN A 90 34.43 0.66 53.97
C GLN A 90 32.93 0.74 54.32
N ASN A 91 32.14 -0.14 53.69
CA ASN A 91 31.15 -1.07 54.28
C ASN A 91 30.58 -1.93 53.12
N ARG A 92 30.82 -3.24 52.99
CA ARG A 92 30.50 -4.41 53.85
C ARG A 92 28.98 -4.55 54.12
N TRP A 93 28.32 -5.71 53.91
CA TRP A 93 28.77 -7.07 53.59
C TRP A 93 27.70 -7.94 52.86
N ALA A 94 28.13 -9.12 52.43
CA ALA A 94 27.44 -10.32 51.89
C ALA A 94 25.93 -10.52 52.20
N GLY A 95 25.14 -11.25 51.40
CA GLY A 95 25.46 -12.27 50.38
C GLY A 95 25.22 -13.70 50.90
N LYS A 96 24.25 -14.44 50.32
CA LYS A 96 24.12 -15.92 50.41
C LYS A 96 23.01 -16.46 49.49
N ASP A 97 23.27 -17.65 48.94
CA ASP A 97 22.33 -18.60 48.33
C ASP A 97 21.25 -19.06 49.36
N VAL A 98 20.16 -19.80 49.07
CA VAL A 98 19.90 -20.89 48.12
C VAL A 98 18.37 -21.05 47.95
N GLY A 99 17.91 -21.79 46.93
CA GLY A 99 16.79 -22.74 47.13
C GLY A 99 15.59 -22.66 46.18
N TRP A 100 15.50 -23.63 45.28
CA TRP A 100 14.23 -24.03 44.66
C TRP A 100 13.46 -24.95 45.61
N MET A 101 12.13 -24.78 45.75
CA MET A 101 11.28 -25.87 46.22
C MET A 101 9.84 -25.78 45.68
N ILE A 102 9.29 -26.95 45.35
CA ILE A 102 7.95 -27.19 44.80
C ILE A 102 6.95 -27.30 45.96
N GLY A 103 5.72 -26.81 45.77
CA GLY A 103 4.62 -26.99 46.74
C GLY A 103 3.24 -27.05 46.08
N TYR A 104 2.70 -28.25 45.91
CA TYR A 104 1.28 -28.48 45.61
C TYR A 104 0.44 -28.30 46.88
N PHE A 105 -0.77 -27.72 46.79
CA PHE A 105 -1.86 -28.06 47.71
C PHE A 105 -3.25 -27.91 47.04
N LEU A 106 -4.09 -28.92 47.23
CA LEU A 106 -5.52 -28.98 46.90
C LEU A 106 -6.33 -29.16 48.22
N PRO A 107 -7.67 -29.06 48.23
CA PRO A 107 -8.39 -28.40 49.32
C PRO A 107 -9.04 -29.34 50.34
N ALA A 108 -9.59 -28.77 51.42
CA ALA A 108 -10.51 -29.44 52.33
C ALA A 108 -11.74 -28.56 52.64
N GLN A 109 -12.88 -29.23 52.80
CA GLN A 109 -14.20 -28.65 53.11
C GLN A 109 -14.36 -28.35 54.61
N SER A 110 -15.34 -27.52 54.96
CA SER A 110 -16.22 -27.84 56.10
C SER A 110 -17.61 -27.22 55.92
N SER A 111 -18.60 -27.85 56.54
CA SER A 111 -20.04 -27.63 56.38
C SER A 111 -20.68 -27.14 57.67
N ASN A 112 -21.78 -26.38 57.58
CA ASN A 112 -22.99 -26.68 58.37
C ASN A 112 -24.22 -25.89 57.92
N CYS A 113 -25.40 -26.47 58.19
CA CYS A 113 -26.74 -25.97 57.90
C CYS A 113 -27.55 -25.98 59.22
N PRO A 114 -28.64 -25.20 59.32
CA PRO A 114 -29.91 -25.88 59.60
C PRO A 114 -31.09 -25.37 58.75
N SER A 115 -32.19 -26.13 58.80
CA SER A 115 -33.32 -26.13 57.87
C SER A 115 -34.65 -25.62 58.49
N ILE A 116 -35.78 -25.78 57.76
CA ILE A 116 -37.21 -25.47 58.11
C ILE A 116 -37.68 -24.08 57.61
N LEU A 117 -38.84 -23.85 56.95
CA LEU A 117 -40.02 -24.68 56.56
C LEU A 117 -40.52 -24.34 55.12
N LEU A 118 -41.44 -25.17 54.62
CA LEU A 118 -42.17 -25.16 53.35
C LEU A 118 -43.26 -24.06 53.18
N SER A 119 -43.37 -23.44 52.00
CA SER A 119 -44.65 -22.93 51.46
C SER A 119 -44.64 -22.76 49.92
N LEU A 120 -45.66 -23.29 49.24
CA LEU A 120 -45.90 -23.17 47.79
C LEU A 120 -46.22 -21.72 47.37
N PHE A 121 -45.82 -21.32 46.15
CA PHE A 121 -46.71 -20.57 45.23
C PHE A 121 -46.30 -20.77 43.75
N LEU A 122 -47.27 -20.60 42.84
CA LEU A 122 -47.20 -21.03 41.43
C LEU A 122 -47.03 -19.85 40.44
N ARG A 123 -45.98 -19.93 39.61
CA ARG A 123 -45.87 -19.36 38.23
C ARG A 123 -45.93 -17.82 38.06
N PRO A 124 -45.59 -17.25 36.88
CA PRO A 124 -44.89 -17.81 35.71
C PRO A 124 -43.59 -17.07 35.31
N LYS A 125 -42.94 -17.60 34.28
CA LYS A 125 -41.74 -17.12 33.58
C LYS A 125 -41.87 -15.67 33.07
N THR A 126 -40.79 -14.89 33.22
CA THR A 126 -40.52 -13.72 32.36
C THR A 126 -39.28 -14.00 31.52
N THR A 127 -39.45 -14.08 30.21
CA THR A 127 -38.34 -14.22 29.26
C THR A 127 -37.60 -12.88 29.14
N ILE A 128 -36.31 -12.85 29.48
CA ILE A 128 -35.47 -11.69 29.20
C ILE A 128 -35.01 -11.76 27.74
N THR A 129 -35.74 -11.08 26.86
CA THR A 129 -35.34 -10.89 25.46
C THR A 129 -34.18 -9.89 25.41
N CYS A 130 -32.99 -10.37 25.06
CA CYS A 130 -31.82 -9.51 24.92
C CYS A 130 -31.95 -8.68 23.63
N LEU A 131 -32.40 -7.43 23.75
CA LEU A 131 -32.49 -6.49 22.64
C LEU A 131 -31.08 -6.07 22.21
N SER A 132 -30.61 -6.61 21.09
CA SER A 132 -29.38 -6.17 20.43
C SER A 132 -29.56 -4.73 19.92
N THR A 133 -28.96 -3.76 20.60
CA THR A 133 -28.89 -2.38 20.12
C THR A 133 -27.93 -2.30 18.93
N SER A 134 -28.48 -2.17 17.72
CA SER A 134 -27.69 -1.84 16.53
C SER A 134 -26.86 -0.56 16.75
N PRO A 135 -25.66 -0.44 16.17
CA PRO A 135 -24.88 0.80 16.25
C PRO A 135 -25.71 1.95 15.64
N LYS A 136 -25.83 3.06 16.38
CA LYS A 136 -26.48 4.26 15.85
C LYS A 136 -25.63 4.80 14.71
N THR A 137 -26.23 4.97 13.55
CA THR A 137 -25.61 5.65 12.41
C THR A 137 -25.23 7.07 12.80
N ASN A 138 -24.07 7.53 12.31
CA ASN A 138 -23.67 8.94 12.46
C ASN A 138 -24.71 9.86 11.81
N PRO A 139 -24.85 11.11 12.29
CA PRO A 139 -25.82 12.04 11.74
C PRO A 139 -25.56 12.26 10.25
N SER A 140 -26.57 12.00 9.43
CA SER A 140 -26.52 12.22 8.00
C SER A 140 -26.36 13.71 7.72
N HIS A 141 -25.19 14.10 7.21
CA HIS A 141 -25.08 15.36 6.48
C HIS A 141 -25.91 15.23 5.22
N ASN A 142 -27.16 15.71 5.31
CA ASN A 142 -28.18 15.60 4.28
C ASN A 142 -27.86 16.52 3.10
N ASN A 143 -26.86 16.14 2.31
CA ASN A 143 -26.47 16.81 1.09
C ASN A 143 -27.24 16.15 -0.05
N ASN A 144 -28.31 16.80 -0.51
CA ASN A 144 -29.30 16.26 -1.45
C ASN A 144 -28.79 16.18 -2.91
N MET A 145 -27.53 15.78 -3.09
CA MET A 145 -26.88 15.57 -4.38
C MET A 145 -26.87 14.08 -4.72
N ALA A 146 -27.09 13.75 -5.99
CA ALA A 146 -26.95 12.38 -6.48
C ALA A 146 -25.50 11.87 -6.26
N PRO A 147 -25.29 10.57 -5.99
CA PRO A 147 -23.96 10.03 -5.78
C PRO A 147 -23.07 10.20 -7.02
N THR A 148 -21.78 10.41 -6.78
CA THR A 148 -20.79 10.56 -7.85
C THR A 148 -20.61 9.23 -8.56
N LYS A 149 -20.97 9.17 -9.84
CA LYS A 149 -20.80 7.98 -10.67
C LYS A 149 -19.34 7.79 -11.07
N VAL A 150 -18.77 6.65 -10.67
CA VAL A 150 -17.35 6.33 -10.82
C VAL A 150 -17.13 5.12 -11.73
N GLY A 151 -16.12 5.22 -12.61
CA GLY A 151 -15.52 4.11 -13.33
C GLY A 151 -14.18 3.71 -12.73
N ILE A 152 -13.79 2.43 -12.78
CA ILE A 152 -12.48 1.96 -12.31
C ILE A 152 -11.75 1.24 -13.46
N ASN A 153 -10.56 1.71 -13.83
CA ASN A 153 -9.66 1.03 -14.76
C ASN A 153 -8.57 0.26 -13.98
N GLY A 154 -8.43 -1.03 -14.26
CA GLY A 154 -7.56 -1.97 -13.56
C GLY A 154 -8.17 -2.47 -12.26
N PHE A 155 -8.67 -3.71 -12.23
CA PHE A 155 -9.32 -4.31 -11.07
C PHE A 155 -8.32 -5.08 -10.17
N GLY A 156 -7.14 -4.48 -9.99
CA GLY A 156 -6.06 -4.96 -9.13
C GLY A 156 -6.30 -4.69 -7.64
N ARG A 157 -5.23 -4.63 -6.82
CA ARG A 157 -5.33 -4.34 -5.38
C ARG A 157 -6.08 -3.02 -5.13
N ILE A 158 -5.59 -1.90 -5.68
CA ILE A 158 -6.22 -0.60 -5.47
C ILE A 158 -7.64 -0.56 -6.05
N GLY A 159 -7.85 -0.98 -7.31
CA GLY A 159 -9.19 -0.98 -7.91
C GLY A 159 -10.25 -1.74 -7.10
N ARG A 160 -9.93 -2.92 -6.56
CA ARG A 160 -10.88 -3.68 -5.71
C ARG A 160 -11.06 -3.08 -4.33
N ILE A 161 -10.04 -2.49 -3.72
CA ILE A 161 -10.17 -1.88 -2.39
C ILE A 161 -10.85 -0.50 -2.47
N VAL A 162 -10.67 0.25 -3.57
CA VAL A 162 -11.52 1.41 -3.94
C VAL A 162 -12.97 0.97 -4.09
N PHE A 163 -13.24 -0.12 -4.84
CA PHE A 163 -14.60 -0.67 -4.97
C PHE A 163 -15.20 -1.04 -3.60
N ARG A 164 -14.46 -1.76 -2.74
CA ARG A 164 -14.92 -2.13 -1.40
C ARG A 164 -15.22 -0.90 -0.52
N ASN A 165 -14.35 0.10 -0.53
CA ASN A 165 -14.59 1.36 0.20
C ASN A 165 -15.80 2.13 -0.34
N ALA A 166 -16.07 2.09 -1.65
CA ALA A 166 -17.21 2.77 -2.25
C ALA A 166 -18.55 2.14 -1.86
N VAL A 167 -18.59 0.83 -1.61
CA VAL A 167 -19.79 0.14 -1.11
C VAL A 167 -20.18 0.60 0.30
N GLU A 168 -19.27 1.19 1.07
CA GLU A 168 -19.51 1.76 2.40
C GLU A 168 -19.92 3.25 2.36
N LEU A 169 -20.09 3.84 1.17
CA LEU A 169 -20.28 5.28 0.98
C LEU A 169 -21.50 5.60 0.12
N ASP A 170 -22.51 6.24 0.71
CA ASP A 170 -23.74 6.62 0.00
C ASP A 170 -23.53 7.71 -1.08
N ASN A 171 -22.41 8.44 -1.04
CA ASN A 171 -22.10 9.54 -1.96
C ASN A 171 -21.27 9.14 -3.19
N ILE A 172 -20.87 7.87 -3.32
CA ILE A 172 -20.15 7.30 -4.47
C ILE A 172 -20.95 6.13 -5.03
N ASP A 173 -21.04 6.02 -6.35
CA ASP A 173 -21.67 4.87 -7.03
C ASP A 173 -20.74 4.35 -8.12
N VAL A 174 -20.13 3.18 -7.91
CA VAL A 174 -19.26 2.56 -8.93
C VAL A 174 -20.13 1.85 -9.96
N VAL A 175 -20.26 2.46 -11.14
CA VAL A 175 -21.17 1.99 -12.20
C VAL A 175 -20.47 1.15 -13.27
N ALA A 176 -19.14 1.23 -13.37
CA ALA A 176 -18.35 0.52 -14.36
C ALA A 176 -16.95 0.12 -13.87
N VAL A 177 -16.46 -1.03 -14.34
CA VAL A 177 -15.10 -1.53 -14.12
C VAL A 177 -14.52 -1.99 -15.47
N ASN A 178 -13.23 -1.77 -15.69
CA ASN A 178 -12.49 -2.33 -16.83
C ASN A 178 -11.25 -3.09 -16.36
N ASP A 179 -11.10 -4.34 -16.79
CA ASP A 179 -9.80 -5.06 -16.72
C ASP A 179 -9.67 -6.10 -17.85
N PRO A 180 -8.69 -5.97 -18.76
CA PRO A 180 -8.51 -6.89 -19.89
C PRO A 180 -7.88 -8.24 -19.53
N PHE A 181 -7.56 -8.49 -18.26
CA PHE A 181 -6.94 -9.73 -17.77
C PHE A 181 -7.83 -10.51 -16.79
N ILE A 182 -9.07 -10.05 -16.55
CA ILE A 182 -9.98 -10.63 -15.57
C ILE A 182 -11.39 -10.68 -16.17
N GLU A 183 -11.95 -11.86 -16.41
CA GLU A 183 -13.34 -12.01 -16.82
C GLU A 183 -14.33 -11.86 -15.63
N PRO A 184 -15.62 -11.54 -15.84
CA PRO A 184 -16.56 -11.20 -14.76
C PRO A 184 -16.69 -12.26 -13.65
N THR A 185 -16.63 -13.55 -14.00
CA THR A 185 -16.64 -14.65 -13.02
C THR A 185 -15.41 -14.64 -12.12
N TYR A 186 -14.24 -14.32 -12.66
CA TYR A 186 -13.01 -14.20 -11.88
C TYR A 186 -12.98 -12.88 -11.10
N ALA A 187 -13.49 -11.78 -11.66
CA ALA A 187 -13.65 -10.51 -10.94
C ALA A 187 -14.55 -10.66 -9.70
N ALA A 188 -15.67 -11.39 -9.83
CA ALA A 188 -16.55 -11.71 -8.71
C ALA A 188 -15.83 -12.53 -7.62
N TYR A 189 -15.03 -13.53 -8.00
CA TYR A 189 -14.19 -14.29 -7.07
C TYR A 189 -13.15 -13.41 -6.35
N MET A 190 -12.40 -12.60 -7.10
CA MET A 190 -11.34 -11.73 -6.57
C MET A 190 -11.86 -10.57 -5.72
N LEU A 191 -13.10 -10.14 -5.93
CA LEU A 191 -13.78 -9.17 -5.07
C LEU A 191 -14.32 -9.86 -3.81
N LYS A 192 -14.89 -11.06 -3.93
CA LYS A 192 -15.47 -11.82 -2.81
C LYS A 192 -14.44 -12.26 -1.79
N TYR A 193 -13.30 -12.80 -2.24
CA TYR A 193 -12.26 -13.34 -1.36
C TYR A 193 -10.99 -12.49 -1.43
N ASP A 194 -10.60 -11.88 -0.30
CA ASP A 194 -9.35 -11.14 -0.17
C ASP A 194 -8.55 -11.67 1.03
N THR A 195 -7.27 -11.98 0.82
CA THR A 195 -6.38 -12.51 1.87
C THR A 195 -6.06 -11.45 2.94
N THR A 196 -6.01 -10.17 2.56
CA THR A 196 -5.67 -9.07 3.46
C THR A 196 -6.91 -8.54 4.17
N HIS A 197 -7.94 -8.21 3.41
CA HIS A 197 -9.15 -7.51 3.91
C HIS A 197 -10.35 -8.46 4.11
N GLY A 198 -10.09 -9.77 4.17
CA GLY A 198 -11.08 -10.82 4.40
C GLY A 198 -12.16 -10.94 3.31
N GLN A 199 -13.21 -11.69 3.63
CA GLN A 199 -14.36 -11.85 2.73
C GLN A 199 -15.18 -10.57 2.65
N PHE A 200 -15.60 -10.21 1.44
CA PHE A 200 -16.55 -9.11 1.19
C PHE A 200 -17.87 -9.37 1.92
N LYS A 201 -18.48 -8.31 2.46
CA LYS A 201 -19.67 -8.41 3.34
C LYS A 201 -21.00 -8.26 2.60
N GLY A 202 -20.96 -7.79 1.35
CA GLY A 202 -22.14 -7.68 0.50
C GLY A 202 -22.35 -8.89 -0.41
N ASP A 203 -23.46 -8.89 -1.13
CA ASP A 203 -23.78 -9.91 -2.13
C ASP A 203 -23.09 -9.60 -3.46
N ILE A 204 -22.53 -10.62 -4.11
CA ILE A 204 -21.93 -10.54 -5.44
C ILE A 204 -22.45 -11.72 -6.28
N LYS A 205 -22.99 -11.41 -7.46
CA LYS A 205 -23.26 -12.39 -8.53
C LYS A 205 -22.82 -11.83 -9.88
N VAL A 206 -22.72 -12.69 -10.89
CA VAL A 206 -22.53 -12.30 -12.29
C VAL A 206 -23.86 -12.41 -13.02
N ASP A 207 -24.15 -11.45 -13.90
CA ASP A 207 -25.31 -11.49 -14.80
C ASP A 207 -24.87 -11.14 -16.23
N GLY A 208 -24.94 -12.11 -17.13
CA GLY A 208 -24.39 -11.99 -18.49
C GLY A 208 -22.89 -11.66 -18.50
N LYS A 209 -22.55 -10.41 -18.81
CA LYS A 209 -21.18 -9.88 -18.82
C LYS A 209 -20.88 -8.94 -17.65
N ASP A 210 -21.85 -8.68 -16.78
CA ASP A 210 -21.80 -7.64 -15.76
C ASP A 210 -21.75 -8.23 -14.35
N LEU A 211 -21.32 -7.43 -13.38
CA LEU A 211 -21.39 -7.78 -11.96
C LEU A 211 -22.68 -7.21 -11.38
N ILE A 212 -23.37 -7.95 -10.52
CA ILE A 212 -24.43 -7.41 -9.68
C ILE A 212 -23.93 -7.45 -8.24
N VAL A 213 -23.75 -6.28 -7.63
CA VAL A 213 -23.26 -6.14 -6.25
C VAL A 213 -24.31 -5.41 -5.40
N ASN A 214 -24.73 -6.02 -4.29
CA ASN A 214 -25.82 -5.50 -3.43
C ASN A 214 -27.08 -5.10 -4.23
N GLY A 215 -27.41 -5.87 -5.28
CA GLY A 215 -28.54 -5.61 -6.18
C GLY A 215 -28.30 -4.53 -7.26
N LYS A 216 -27.19 -3.78 -7.22
CA LYS A 216 -26.82 -2.81 -8.26
C LYS A 216 -26.03 -3.46 -9.39
N THR A 217 -26.33 -3.12 -10.64
CA THR A 217 -25.54 -3.53 -11.80
C THR A 217 -24.28 -2.67 -11.93
N VAL A 218 -23.13 -3.31 -12.07
CA VAL A 218 -21.84 -2.71 -12.39
C VAL A 218 -21.37 -3.30 -13.72
N ARG A 219 -21.26 -2.45 -14.73
CA ARG A 219 -20.83 -2.83 -16.07
C ARG A 219 -19.39 -3.30 -16.06
N PHE A 220 -19.10 -4.46 -16.66
CA PHE A 220 -17.73 -4.96 -16.75
C PHE A 220 -17.21 -4.93 -18.20
N TYR A 221 -16.11 -4.22 -18.40
CA TYR A 221 -15.39 -4.12 -19.68
C TYR A 221 -14.04 -4.85 -19.60
N THR A 222 -13.51 -5.28 -20.74
CA THR A 222 -12.23 -6.00 -20.84
C THR A 222 -11.31 -5.39 -21.91
N GLU A 223 -11.35 -4.07 -22.05
CA GLU A 223 -10.61 -3.33 -23.08
C GLU A 223 -9.17 -3.07 -22.66
N ARG A 224 -8.25 -3.21 -23.62
CA ARG A 224 -6.81 -2.92 -23.44
C ARG A 224 -6.45 -1.47 -23.72
N ASP A 225 -7.20 -0.81 -24.60
CA ASP A 225 -7.03 0.62 -24.88
C ASP A 225 -7.99 1.44 -23.99
N PRO A 226 -7.48 2.28 -23.09
CA PRO A 226 -8.28 3.23 -22.31
C PRO A 226 -9.26 4.09 -23.11
N ALA A 227 -8.99 4.33 -24.40
CA ALA A 227 -9.83 5.09 -25.32
C ALA A 227 -11.04 4.32 -25.86
N ALA A 228 -11.01 2.98 -25.80
CA ALA A 228 -12.09 2.12 -26.29
C ALA A 228 -13.19 1.87 -25.24
N ILE A 229 -12.92 2.19 -23.96
CA ILE A 229 -13.86 1.96 -22.85
C ILE A 229 -15.01 2.99 -22.94
N PRO A 230 -16.28 2.59 -23.14
CA PRO A 230 -17.38 3.53 -23.38
C PRO A 230 -18.01 4.00 -22.05
N TRP A 231 -17.23 4.73 -21.23
CA TRP A 231 -17.65 5.25 -19.93
C TRP A 231 -18.98 6.03 -19.94
N SER A 232 -19.28 6.71 -21.06
CA SER A 232 -20.53 7.44 -21.26
C SER A 232 -21.79 6.57 -21.20
N GLU A 233 -21.73 5.28 -21.54
CA GLU A 233 -22.87 4.35 -21.47
C GLU A 233 -23.45 4.21 -20.06
N THR A 234 -22.59 4.33 -19.04
CA THR A 234 -22.96 4.17 -17.62
C THR A 234 -23.07 5.50 -16.87
N GLY A 235 -22.56 6.57 -17.47
CA GLY A 235 -22.39 7.87 -16.83
C GLY A 235 -21.18 7.94 -15.89
N ALA A 236 -20.16 7.09 -16.10
CA ALA A 236 -18.91 7.06 -15.35
C ALA A 236 -18.02 8.28 -15.68
N TYR A 237 -18.45 9.49 -15.27
CA TYR A 237 -17.76 10.73 -15.60
C TYR A 237 -16.47 10.96 -14.80
N TYR A 238 -16.30 10.27 -13.67
CA TYR A 238 -15.07 10.30 -12.88
C TYR A 238 -14.43 8.92 -12.91
N VAL A 239 -13.20 8.81 -13.41
CA VAL A 239 -12.51 7.51 -13.58
C VAL A 239 -11.31 7.39 -12.65
N VAL A 240 -11.21 6.27 -11.94
CA VAL A 240 -10.01 5.86 -11.21
C VAL A 240 -9.09 5.10 -12.17
N GLU A 241 -7.93 5.67 -12.47
CA GLU A 241 -6.89 5.00 -13.24
C GLU A 241 -5.94 4.27 -12.27
N SER A 242 -6.16 2.96 -12.12
CA SER A 242 -5.44 2.10 -11.17
C SER A 242 -4.73 0.88 -11.80
N THR A 243 -4.48 0.92 -13.11
CA THR A 243 -3.66 -0.09 -13.81
C THR A 243 -2.17 0.02 -13.48
N GLY A 244 -1.71 1.24 -13.15
CA GLY A 244 -0.30 1.55 -12.94
C GLY A 244 0.53 1.75 -14.22
N VAL A 245 -0.07 1.69 -15.42
CA VAL A 245 0.65 1.90 -16.71
C VAL A 245 0.31 3.21 -17.43
N PHE A 246 -0.85 3.81 -17.12
CA PHE A 246 -1.34 5.06 -17.72
C PHE A 246 -1.15 6.28 -16.78
N THR A 247 0.04 6.43 -16.21
CA THR A 247 0.33 7.41 -15.14
C THR A 247 0.78 8.81 -15.60
N THR A 248 0.76 9.09 -16.90
CA THR A 248 1.01 10.43 -17.46
C THR A 248 -0.29 11.07 -17.94
N THR A 249 -0.31 12.40 -18.01
CA THR A 249 -1.47 13.20 -18.43
C THR A 249 -1.97 12.78 -19.82
N GLU A 250 -1.05 12.61 -20.77
CA GLU A 250 -1.35 12.11 -22.13
C GLU A 250 -2.06 10.75 -22.10
N LYS A 251 -1.49 9.78 -21.36
CA LYS A 251 -2.00 8.41 -21.31
C LYS A 251 -3.35 8.31 -20.61
N ALA A 252 -3.50 8.95 -19.47
CA ALA A 252 -4.76 8.98 -18.72
C ALA A 252 -5.87 9.73 -19.47
N SER A 253 -5.52 10.76 -20.26
CA SER A 253 -6.48 11.51 -21.10
C SER A 253 -7.16 10.65 -22.16
N ALA A 254 -6.64 9.45 -22.48
CA ALA A 254 -7.31 8.52 -23.38
C ALA A 254 -8.73 8.15 -22.92
N HIS A 255 -8.99 8.07 -21.60
CA HIS A 255 -10.34 7.83 -21.06
C HIS A 255 -11.36 8.91 -21.40
N LEU A 256 -10.91 10.14 -21.68
CA LEU A 256 -11.81 11.24 -22.06
C LEU A 256 -12.49 10.97 -23.41
N LYS A 257 -11.86 10.17 -24.30
CA LYS A 257 -12.47 9.70 -25.56
C LYS A 257 -13.67 8.78 -25.32
N GLY A 258 -13.64 8.01 -24.22
CA GLY A 258 -14.75 7.19 -23.74
C GLY A 258 -15.90 7.98 -23.10
N GLY A 259 -15.77 9.31 -22.99
CA GLY A 259 -16.76 10.19 -22.37
C GLY A 259 -16.60 10.39 -20.86
N ALA A 260 -15.47 9.97 -20.27
CA ALA A 260 -15.10 10.42 -18.94
C ALA A 260 -14.82 11.94 -18.96
N LYS A 261 -15.07 12.63 -17.84
CA LYS A 261 -14.79 14.06 -17.65
C LYS A 261 -13.50 14.29 -16.85
N LYS A 262 -13.31 13.52 -15.78
CA LYS A 262 -12.16 13.59 -14.89
C LYS A 262 -11.50 12.22 -14.72
N VAL A 263 -10.18 12.21 -14.58
CA VAL A 263 -9.38 11.00 -14.31
C VAL A 263 -8.50 11.22 -13.09
N VAL A 264 -8.59 10.34 -12.11
CA VAL A 264 -7.77 10.30 -10.90
C VAL A 264 -6.79 9.13 -11.01
N ILE A 265 -5.53 9.44 -11.25
CA ILE A 265 -4.43 8.45 -11.29
C ILE A 265 -4.14 7.99 -9.86
N SER A 266 -4.26 6.69 -9.59
CA SER A 266 -4.02 6.07 -8.28
C SER A 266 -2.53 5.78 -8.01
N ALA A 267 -1.66 6.66 -8.49
CA ALA A 267 -0.21 6.62 -8.35
C ALA A 267 0.37 8.03 -8.61
N PRO A 268 1.61 8.34 -8.17
CA PRO A 268 2.28 9.58 -8.53
C PRO A 268 2.41 9.73 -10.05
N SER A 269 2.07 10.92 -10.55
CA SER A 269 2.31 11.29 -11.95
C SER A 269 3.62 12.06 -12.12
N ALA A 270 4.18 11.99 -13.32
CA ALA A 270 5.31 12.82 -13.73
C ALA A 270 4.88 14.27 -14.01
N ASP A 271 3.70 14.43 -14.63
CA ASP A 271 3.20 15.67 -15.23
C ASP A 271 1.85 16.14 -14.66
N ALA A 272 0.95 15.23 -14.26
CA ALA A 272 -0.34 15.60 -13.68
C ALA A 272 -0.19 16.19 -12.25
N PRO A 273 -0.97 17.21 -11.88
CA PRO A 273 -0.93 17.76 -10.52
C PRO A 273 -1.39 16.73 -9.49
N MET A 274 -0.70 16.74 -8.35
CA MET A 274 -0.96 15.82 -7.24
C MET A 274 -1.73 16.51 -6.13
N PHE A 275 -2.71 15.79 -5.58
CA PHE A 275 -3.50 16.22 -4.44
C PHE A 275 -3.42 15.18 -3.32
N VAL A 276 -3.40 15.67 -2.08
CA VAL A 276 -3.53 14.89 -0.85
C VAL A 276 -4.61 15.57 -0.01
N MET A 277 -5.65 14.83 0.35
CA MET A 277 -6.75 15.34 1.18
C MET A 277 -6.24 15.71 2.58
N GLY A 278 -6.76 16.80 3.14
CA GLY A 278 -6.29 17.46 4.35
C GLY A 278 -5.00 18.27 4.16
N VAL A 279 -4.54 18.51 2.93
CA VAL A 279 -3.23 19.14 2.69
C VAL A 279 -3.27 20.21 1.59
N ASN A 280 -3.78 19.88 0.40
CA ASN A 280 -3.75 20.80 -0.75
C ASN A 280 -4.93 20.64 -1.72
N GLU A 281 -5.97 19.89 -1.39
CA GLU A 281 -7.17 19.72 -2.22
C GLU A 281 -7.84 21.07 -2.58
N GLU A 282 -7.75 22.07 -1.70
CA GLU A 282 -8.23 23.45 -1.94
C GLU A 282 -7.53 24.18 -3.08
N THR A 283 -6.39 23.66 -3.55
CA THR A 283 -5.68 24.18 -4.73
C THR A 283 -6.17 23.57 -6.05
N TYR A 284 -7.13 22.64 -6.01
CA TYR A 284 -7.76 22.05 -7.18
C TYR A 284 -8.53 23.10 -8.00
N LYS A 285 -8.58 22.89 -9.32
CA LYS A 285 -9.33 23.73 -10.27
C LYS A 285 -10.02 22.85 -11.30
N SER A 286 -11.27 23.21 -11.62
CA SER A 286 -12.14 22.47 -12.54
C SER A 286 -11.72 22.48 -14.01
N ASP A 287 -10.72 23.27 -14.40
CA ASP A 287 -10.09 23.20 -15.73
C ASP A 287 -9.15 21.99 -15.88
N VAL A 288 -8.67 21.41 -14.78
CA VAL A 288 -7.79 20.23 -14.80
C VAL A 288 -8.61 18.94 -14.91
N ASN A 289 -8.41 18.19 -16.00
CA ASN A 289 -9.15 16.95 -16.28
C ASN A 289 -8.43 15.67 -15.83
N VAL A 290 -7.10 15.69 -15.71
CA VAL A 290 -6.31 14.56 -15.19
C VAL A 290 -5.54 15.01 -13.97
N ILE A 291 -5.73 14.30 -12.86
CA ILE A 291 -5.05 14.56 -11.59
C ILE A 291 -4.50 13.26 -11.00
N SER A 292 -3.67 13.37 -9.96
CA SER A 292 -3.11 12.22 -9.24
C SER A 292 -3.40 12.32 -7.74
N ASN A 293 -3.78 11.20 -7.12
CA ASN A 293 -3.91 11.11 -5.65
C ASN A 293 -2.54 10.85 -4.96
N ALA A 294 -1.43 11.22 -5.62
CA ALA A 294 -0.05 10.94 -5.19
C ALA A 294 0.18 9.44 -4.88
N SER A 295 0.99 9.12 -3.86
CA SER A 295 1.21 7.75 -3.37
C SER A 295 0.66 7.55 -1.96
N CYS A 296 0.47 6.29 -1.54
CA CYS A 296 0.17 5.93 -0.16
C CYS A 296 1.19 6.50 0.85
N THR A 297 2.50 6.37 0.59
CA THR A 297 3.53 6.98 1.45
C THR A 297 3.43 8.51 1.50
N THR A 298 3.09 9.18 0.39
CA THR A 298 2.91 10.65 0.37
C THR A 298 1.66 11.06 1.16
N ASN A 299 0.57 10.30 1.06
CA ASN A 299 -0.65 10.52 1.85
C ASN A 299 -0.42 10.29 3.36
N CYS A 300 0.48 9.39 3.74
CA CYS A 300 0.91 9.23 5.14
C CYS A 300 1.80 10.40 5.62
N LEU A 301 2.81 10.76 4.83
CA LEU A 301 3.84 11.71 5.25
C LEU A 301 3.36 13.18 5.20
N ALA A 302 2.59 13.57 4.19
CA ALA A 302 2.24 14.98 3.98
C ALA A 302 1.38 15.60 5.10
N PRO A 303 0.32 14.95 5.63
CA PRO A 303 -0.45 15.48 6.76
C PRO A 303 0.42 15.65 8.02
N LEU A 304 1.28 14.68 8.33
CA LEU A 304 2.22 14.75 9.45
C LEU A 304 3.22 15.90 9.25
N ALA A 305 3.84 15.99 8.07
CA ALA A 305 4.80 17.03 7.75
C ALA A 305 4.17 18.44 7.77
N LYS A 306 2.90 18.57 7.36
CA LYS A 306 2.12 19.82 7.47
C LYS A 306 1.99 20.25 8.93
N VAL A 307 1.49 19.37 9.81
CA VAL A 307 1.32 19.70 11.25
C VAL A 307 2.64 20.12 11.89
N ILE A 308 3.73 19.40 11.64
CA ILE A 308 5.05 19.73 12.20
C ILE A 308 5.58 21.05 11.64
N ASN A 309 5.46 21.28 10.33
CA ASN A 309 5.92 22.52 9.72
C ASN A 309 5.14 23.74 10.21
N ASP A 310 3.82 23.64 10.28
CA ASP A 310 2.94 24.77 10.64
C ASP A 310 3.12 25.18 12.11
N ASN A 311 3.57 24.27 12.98
CA ASN A 311 3.78 24.54 14.42
C ASN A 311 5.23 24.84 14.81
N PHE A 312 6.21 24.28 14.09
CA PHE A 312 7.63 24.30 14.48
C PHE A 312 8.64 24.67 13.37
N THR A 313 8.18 24.86 12.12
CA THR A 313 8.99 25.00 10.90
C THR A 313 9.95 23.84 10.66
N ILE A 314 9.76 23.07 9.58
CA ILE A 314 10.75 22.08 9.17
C ILE A 314 11.92 22.80 8.49
N ILE A 315 13.15 22.54 8.96
CA ILE A 315 14.37 22.98 8.28
C ILE A 315 14.73 21.95 7.20
N GLU A 316 14.86 20.68 7.60
CA GLU A 316 15.18 19.56 6.71
C GLU A 316 14.71 18.24 7.33
N GLY A 317 14.49 17.21 6.51
CA GLY A 317 14.13 15.88 6.99
C GLY A 317 14.38 14.76 5.99
N LEU A 318 14.68 13.59 6.53
CA LEU A 318 14.87 12.33 5.80
C LEU A 318 13.82 11.32 6.22
N MET A 319 13.15 10.73 5.24
CA MET A 319 12.14 9.69 5.44
C MET A 319 12.64 8.32 5.01
N THR A 320 12.40 7.32 5.86
CA THR A 320 12.43 5.90 5.47
C THR A 320 11.03 5.34 5.59
N THR A 321 10.49 4.74 4.52
CA THR A 321 9.26 3.95 4.65
C THR A 321 9.57 2.47 4.66
N ILE A 322 9.29 1.83 5.81
CA ILE A 322 9.31 0.38 5.97
C ILE A 322 7.95 -0.09 5.45
N HIS A 323 7.96 -0.66 4.25
CA HIS A 323 6.77 -0.78 3.42
C HIS A 323 6.53 -2.25 3.06
N SER A 324 5.29 -2.71 3.18
CA SER A 324 4.89 -4.02 2.67
C SER A 324 5.28 -4.23 1.20
N TYR A 325 5.46 -5.49 0.81
CA TYR A 325 5.65 -5.82 -0.60
C TYR A 325 4.35 -5.57 -1.39
N THR A 326 4.45 -5.42 -2.71
CA THR A 326 3.29 -5.18 -3.57
C THR A 326 3.35 -6.10 -4.81
N ALA A 327 2.31 -6.04 -5.65
CA ALA A 327 2.20 -6.83 -6.87
C ALA A 327 3.37 -6.64 -7.87
N THR A 328 4.22 -5.62 -7.72
CA THR A 328 5.40 -5.42 -8.57
C THR A 328 6.58 -6.32 -8.22
N GLN A 329 6.67 -6.81 -6.98
CA GLN A 329 7.75 -7.71 -6.53
C GLN A 329 7.53 -9.14 -7.03
N LYS A 330 8.38 -10.08 -6.62
CA LYS A 330 8.39 -11.47 -7.12
C LYS A 330 8.33 -12.47 -5.97
N THR A 331 7.64 -13.60 -6.19
CA THR A 331 7.53 -14.71 -5.24
C THR A 331 8.84 -15.46 -5.05
N VAL A 332 9.70 -15.46 -6.08
CA VAL A 332 11.07 -15.99 -6.10
C VAL A 332 11.96 -15.01 -6.88
N ASP A 333 13.27 -15.17 -6.79
CA ASP A 333 14.23 -14.32 -7.52
C ASP A 333 14.00 -14.38 -9.05
N GLY A 334 13.79 -13.22 -9.68
CA GLY A 334 13.51 -13.12 -11.11
C GLY A 334 13.59 -11.70 -11.68
N PRO A 335 13.34 -11.52 -12.99
CA PRO A 335 13.47 -10.22 -13.65
C PRO A 335 12.50 -9.15 -13.11
N SER A 336 13.00 -7.91 -13.04
CA SER A 336 12.22 -6.73 -12.64
C SER A 336 12.48 -5.60 -13.63
N ALA A 337 11.41 -5.03 -14.17
CA ALA A 337 11.47 -3.96 -15.17
C ALA A 337 11.83 -2.58 -14.58
N LYS A 338 11.74 -2.42 -13.25
CA LYS A 338 11.95 -1.14 -12.58
C LYS A 338 13.34 -1.01 -11.94
N ASP A 339 13.74 -2.02 -11.18
CA ASP A 339 15.01 -2.05 -10.45
C ASP A 339 15.38 -3.50 -10.08
N TRP A 340 16.68 -3.82 -10.05
CA TRP A 340 17.17 -5.18 -9.83
C TRP A 340 16.81 -5.74 -8.44
N ARG A 341 16.69 -4.88 -7.43
CA ARG A 341 16.45 -5.31 -6.04
C ARG A 341 15.00 -5.78 -5.86
N GLY A 342 14.03 -5.11 -6.48
CA GLY A 342 12.63 -5.52 -6.52
C GLY A 342 12.35 -6.83 -7.24
N GLY A 343 13.33 -7.40 -7.95
CA GLY A 343 13.27 -8.74 -8.53
C GLY A 343 13.56 -9.88 -7.53
N ARG A 344 14.06 -9.58 -6.33
CA ARG A 344 14.36 -10.58 -5.30
C ARG A 344 13.10 -11.07 -4.57
N THR A 345 13.17 -12.28 -4.04
CA THR A 345 12.14 -13.00 -3.28
C THR A 345 11.52 -12.13 -2.18
N ALA A 346 10.29 -11.65 -2.40
CA ALA A 346 9.66 -10.60 -1.60
C ALA A 346 9.45 -10.97 -0.12
N ALA A 347 8.99 -12.20 0.13
CA ALA A 347 8.64 -12.69 1.46
C ALA A 347 9.86 -13.20 2.27
N GLN A 348 11.09 -13.00 1.79
CA GLN A 348 12.33 -13.49 2.44
C GLN A 348 13.44 -12.43 2.50
N ASN A 349 13.21 -11.20 2.03
CA ASN A 349 14.23 -10.16 1.97
C ASN A 349 13.72 -8.84 2.55
N ILE A 350 14.63 -8.08 3.16
CA ILE A 350 14.49 -6.64 3.34
C ILE A 350 15.13 -5.99 2.10
N ILE A 351 14.33 -5.33 1.26
CA ILE A 351 14.75 -4.88 -0.08
C ILE A 351 14.76 -3.33 -0.12
N PRO A 352 15.94 -2.67 -0.10
CA PRO A 352 16.01 -1.22 -0.22
C PRO A 352 15.63 -0.76 -1.63
N SER A 353 14.73 0.22 -1.71
CA SER A 353 14.18 0.80 -2.94
C SER A 353 14.23 2.33 -2.89
N SER A 354 14.46 2.97 -4.04
CA SER A 354 14.26 4.42 -4.17
C SER A 354 12.76 4.76 -4.19
N THR A 355 12.41 5.95 -3.70
CA THR A 355 11.04 6.47 -3.76
C THR A 355 11.03 7.99 -3.97
N GLY A 356 10.11 8.48 -4.78
CA GLY A 356 9.84 9.91 -4.93
C GLY A 356 8.89 10.46 -3.86
N ALA A 357 8.34 9.63 -2.97
CA ALA A 357 7.21 9.99 -2.12
C ALA A 357 7.47 11.17 -1.17
N ALA A 358 8.66 11.26 -0.56
CA ALA A 358 9.04 12.41 0.27
C ALA A 358 9.30 13.68 -0.55
N LYS A 359 9.94 13.55 -1.73
CA LYS A 359 10.11 14.69 -2.66
C LYS A 359 8.75 15.21 -3.16
N ALA A 360 7.76 14.33 -3.31
CA ALA A 360 6.39 14.71 -3.67
C ALA A 360 5.68 15.52 -2.56
N VAL A 361 6.09 15.43 -1.29
CA VAL A 361 5.58 16.33 -0.23
C VAL A 361 5.92 17.77 -0.56
N GLY A 362 7.11 18.04 -1.11
CA GLY A 362 7.48 19.38 -1.61
C GLY A 362 6.66 19.89 -2.80
N LYS A 363 5.89 19.03 -3.48
CA LYS A 363 4.93 19.43 -4.52
C LYS A 363 3.56 19.80 -3.94
N VAL A 364 3.10 19.09 -2.90
CA VAL A 364 1.80 19.35 -2.24
C VAL A 364 1.89 20.38 -1.10
N ILE A 365 3.07 20.57 -0.53
CA ILE A 365 3.40 21.59 0.47
C ILE A 365 4.63 22.37 -0.07
N PRO A 366 4.43 23.42 -0.89
CA PRO A 366 5.53 24.08 -1.61
C PRO A 366 6.65 24.63 -0.73
N VAL A 367 6.35 25.06 0.51
CA VAL A 367 7.35 25.54 1.48
C VAL A 367 8.30 24.45 1.99
N LEU A 368 7.98 23.17 1.72
CA LEU A 368 8.83 22.00 2.00
C LEU A 368 9.59 21.50 0.76
N ASN A 369 9.49 22.18 -0.39
CA ASN A 369 10.26 21.81 -1.57
C ASN A 369 11.77 21.88 -1.31
N GLY A 370 12.49 20.84 -1.70
CA GLY A 370 13.92 20.67 -1.40
C GLY A 370 14.26 20.28 0.05
N LYS A 371 13.34 20.43 1.02
CA LYS A 371 13.58 20.13 2.44
C LYS A 371 13.37 18.67 2.83
N LEU A 372 12.57 17.93 2.05
CA LEU A 372 12.22 16.53 2.34
C LEU A 372 12.61 15.60 1.18
N THR A 373 13.32 14.52 1.52
CA THR A 373 13.62 13.40 0.62
C THR A 373 13.66 12.09 1.42
N GLY A 374 13.78 10.94 0.76
CA GLY A 374 13.75 9.67 1.46
C GLY A 374 13.95 8.44 0.59
N MET A 375 13.83 7.28 1.23
CA MET A 375 13.98 5.96 0.64
C MET A 375 12.92 4.99 1.20
N SER A 376 12.88 3.76 0.69
CA SER A 376 12.01 2.70 1.21
C SER A 376 12.79 1.43 1.48
N MET A 377 12.38 0.69 2.51
CA MET A 377 12.75 -0.69 2.76
C MET A 377 11.50 -1.55 2.55
N ARG A 378 11.46 -2.38 1.51
CA ARG A 378 10.37 -3.36 1.36
C ARG A 378 10.63 -4.52 2.32
N VAL A 379 9.60 -4.96 3.04
CA VAL A 379 9.72 -6.03 4.05
C VAL A 379 8.71 -7.17 3.79
N PRO A 380 8.93 -8.37 4.38
CA PRO A 380 8.04 -9.55 4.25
C PRO A 380 6.63 -9.45 4.87
N THR A 381 5.97 -8.29 4.79
CA THR A 381 4.56 -8.11 5.17
C THR A 381 3.70 -7.88 3.93
N ALA A 382 2.49 -8.44 3.92
CA ALA A 382 1.59 -8.40 2.77
C ALA A 382 0.83 -7.07 2.63
N ASN A 383 0.58 -6.37 3.74
CA ASN A 383 -0.06 -5.07 3.78
C ASN A 383 0.30 -4.33 5.09
N VAL A 384 -0.08 -3.05 5.15
CA VAL A 384 0.34 -2.04 6.12
C VAL A 384 1.81 -1.69 5.98
N SER A 385 2.10 -0.41 6.17
CA SER A 385 3.42 0.18 6.06
C SER A 385 3.58 1.27 7.11
N VAL A 386 4.82 1.70 7.33
CA VAL A 386 5.13 2.75 8.31
C VAL A 386 6.13 3.75 7.71
N VAL A 387 5.95 5.00 8.08
CA VAL A 387 6.87 6.12 7.82
C VAL A 387 7.69 6.36 9.08
N ASP A 388 9.01 6.29 8.96
CA ASP A 388 9.97 6.91 9.86
C ASP A 388 10.37 8.25 9.23
N LEU A 389 10.01 9.36 9.87
CA LEU A 389 10.46 10.70 9.52
C LEU A 389 11.45 11.17 10.58
N THR A 390 12.72 11.31 10.19
CA THR A 390 13.74 11.96 11.01
C THR A 390 13.90 13.40 10.53
N VAL A 391 13.61 14.38 11.39
CA VAL A 391 13.41 15.78 11.00
C VAL A 391 14.07 16.75 11.97
N ARG A 392 14.63 17.84 11.42
CA ARG A 392 15.15 18.99 12.17
C ARG A 392 14.14 20.13 12.09
N ILE A 393 13.70 20.61 13.26
CA ILE A 393 12.74 21.71 13.41
C ILE A 393 13.45 22.98 13.90
N GLU A 394 12.93 24.14 13.53
CA GLU A 394 13.53 25.45 13.86
C GLU A 394 13.15 25.88 15.28
N LYS A 395 11.85 25.87 15.59
CA LYS A 395 11.34 26.18 16.91
C LYS A 395 11.49 24.95 17.80
N ALA A 396 12.33 25.08 18.82
CA ALA A 396 12.57 24.05 19.81
C ALA A 396 11.24 23.59 20.47
N ALA A 397 11.05 22.27 20.57
CA ALA A 397 9.90 21.64 21.19
C ALA A 397 10.28 20.29 21.79
N ASN A 398 9.81 20.04 23.02
CA ASN A 398 9.92 18.71 23.62
C ASN A 398 8.90 17.75 22.98
N TYR A 399 9.09 16.44 23.20
CA TYR A 399 8.28 15.42 22.54
C TYR A 399 6.79 15.47 22.94
N GLU A 400 6.46 15.89 24.17
CA GLU A 400 5.08 16.08 24.61
C GLU A 400 4.36 17.20 23.84
N GLN A 401 5.05 18.31 23.57
CA GLN A 401 4.51 19.40 22.75
C GLN A 401 4.26 18.96 21.31
N ILE A 402 5.15 18.12 20.76
CA ILE A 402 5.00 17.55 19.41
C ILE A 402 3.79 16.61 19.37
N LYS A 403 3.66 15.69 20.35
CA LYS A 403 2.48 14.82 20.48
C LYS A 403 1.18 15.61 20.58
N ALA A 404 1.16 16.67 21.39
CA ALA A 404 -0.02 17.48 21.63
C ALA A 404 -0.57 18.13 20.34
N VAL A 405 0.28 18.73 19.49
CA VAL A 405 -0.19 19.36 18.24
C VAL A 405 -0.64 18.33 17.20
N ILE A 406 -0.03 17.14 17.16
CA ILE A 406 -0.46 16.04 16.29
C ILE A 406 -1.82 15.52 16.75
N LYS A 407 -2.00 15.30 18.05
CA LYS A 407 -3.27 14.87 18.65
C LYS A 407 -4.39 15.87 18.37
N GLN A 408 -4.14 17.16 18.62
CA GLN A 408 -5.07 18.24 18.31
C GLN A 408 -5.46 18.24 16.83
N ALA A 409 -4.51 18.10 15.90
CA ALA A 409 -4.80 18.05 14.47
C ALA A 409 -5.63 16.81 14.08
N SER A 410 -5.33 15.64 14.65
CA SER A 410 -6.07 14.39 14.41
C SER A 410 -7.51 14.41 14.94
N GLU A 411 -7.77 15.19 15.99
CA GLU A 411 -9.10 15.36 16.59
C GLU A 411 -9.90 16.50 15.93
N THR A 412 -9.23 17.40 15.18
CA THR A 412 -9.83 18.61 14.57
C THR A 412 -9.62 18.69 13.05
N SER A 413 -8.64 19.47 12.58
CA SER A 413 -8.47 19.88 11.18
C SER A 413 -8.14 18.74 10.21
N LEU A 414 -7.59 17.63 10.71
CA LEU A 414 -7.22 16.45 9.92
C LEU A 414 -7.99 15.19 10.35
N LYS A 415 -9.13 15.36 11.04
CA LYS A 415 -9.93 14.24 11.53
C LYS A 415 -10.35 13.29 10.42
N GLY A 416 -9.96 12.02 10.53
CA GLY A 416 -10.19 10.97 9.52
C GLY A 416 -9.12 10.88 8.43
N ILE A 417 -8.19 11.85 8.36
CA ILE A 417 -7.00 11.84 7.50
C ILE A 417 -5.77 11.45 8.33
N LEU A 418 -5.57 12.14 9.46
CA LEU A 418 -4.56 11.86 10.47
C LEU A 418 -5.25 11.29 11.71
N ALA A 419 -4.73 10.19 12.22
CA ALA A 419 -5.08 9.60 13.51
C ALA A 419 -3.86 9.61 14.43
N TYR A 420 -4.08 9.32 15.71
CA TYR A 420 -3.09 9.39 16.77
C TYR A 420 -3.33 8.21 17.73
N THR A 421 -2.27 7.52 18.16
CA THR A 421 -2.36 6.44 19.16
C THR A 421 -1.22 6.50 20.18
N GLU A 422 -1.53 6.11 21.41
CA GLU A 422 -0.57 5.85 22.51
C GLU A 422 -0.57 4.35 22.89
N ASP A 423 -1.27 3.49 22.15
CA ASP A 423 -1.31 2.05 22.39
C ASP A 423 -0.06 1.35 21.81
N GLU A 424 0.29 0.17 22.35
CA GLU A 424 1.42 -0.65 21.89
C GLU A 424 1.07 -1.42 20.60
N VAL A 425 0.83 -0.69 19.51
CA VAL A 425 0.32 -1.25 18.25
C VAL A 425 1.41 -1.86 17.36
N VAL A 426 1.01 -2.78 16.49
CA VAL A 426 1.84 -3.35 15.42
C VAL A 426 1.14 -3.26 14.06
N SER A 427 1.84 -3.63 12.99
CA SER A 427 1.34 -3.49 11.62
C SER A 427 0.02 -4.21 11.34
N SER A 428 -0.27 -5.33 12.00
CA SER A 428 -1.54 -6.06 11.80
C SER A 428 -2.75 -5.23 12.17
N ASP A 429 -2.62 -4.37 13.17
CA ASP A 429 -3.73 -3.67 13.84
C ASP A 429 -4.25 -2.50 13.00
N MET A 430 -3.48 -2.10 11.98
CA MET A 430 -3.80 -1.03 11.05
C MET A 430 -4.50 -1.52 9.78
N ASN A 431 -4.68 -2.84 9.58
CA ASN A 431 -5.35 -3.37 8.39
C ASN A 431 -6.81 -2.91 8.33
N GLY A 432 -7.23 -2.37 7.19
CA GLY A 432 -8.56 -1.80 7.02
C GLY A 432 -8.76 -0.43 7.68
N HIS A 433 -7.69 0.20 8.20
CA HIS A 433 -7.81 1.52 8.83
C HIS A 433 -8.02 2.63 7.79
N ASN A 434 -9.03 3.48 8.01
CA ASN A 434 -9.47 4.50 7.05
C ASN A 434 -8.57 5.75 6.97
N ALA A 435 -7.76 6.04 8.00
CA ALA A 435 -6.87 7.21 7.99
C ALA A 435 -5.68 7.03 7.04
N SER A 436 -5.19 8.13 6.48
CA SER A 436 -3.99 8.15 5.63
C SER A 436 -2.70 7.98 6.43
N SER A 437 -2.72 8.40 7.69
CA SER A 437 -1.56 8.50 8.59
C SER A 437 -2.06 8.24 10.02
N ILE A 438 -1.45 7.31 10.74
CA ILE A 438 -1.75 7.00 12.15
C ILE A 438 -0.47 7.21 12.94
N PHE A 439 -0.33 8.37 13.56
CA PHE A 439 0.87 8.72 14.32
C PHE A 439 0.99 7.86 15.58
N ASP A 440 2.16 7.26 15.74
CA ASP A 440 2.53 6.40 16.86
C ASP A 440 3.32 7.22 17.89
N ALA A 441 2.67 7.51 19.01
CA ALA A 441 3.20 8.39 20.04
C ALA A 441 4.25 7.73 20.96
N LYS A 442 4.49 6.41 20.82
CA LYS A 442 5.47 5.67 21.64
C LYS A 442 6.66 5.16 20.82
N ALA A 443 6.49 4.93 19.52
CA ALA A 443 7.57 4.50 18.64
C ALA A 443 8.51 5.65 18.20
N GLY A 444 8.08 6.92 18.33
CA GLY A 444 8.94 8.08 18.05
C GLY A 444 9.87 8.44 19.22
N ILE A 445 10.88 9.28 18.93
CA ILE A 445 11.91 9.68 19.91
C ILE A 445 12.55 11.03 19.53
N SER A 446 12.71 11.93 20.51
CA SER A 446 13.52 13.15 20.37
C SER A 446 14.95 12.91 20.85
N LEU A 447 15.95 13.33 20.06
CA LEU A 447 17.35 13.38 20.50
C LEU A 447 17.63 14.64 21.33
N ASN A 448 17.00 15.75 20.92
CA ASN A 448 16.98 17.05 21.59
C ASN A 448 15.77 17.84 21.08
N ASP A 449 15.54 19.04 21.61
CA ASP A 449 14.35 19.85 21.30
C ASP A 449 14.24 20.31 19.83
N ASN A 450 15.28 20.14 19.02
CA ASN A 450 15.29 20.52 17.60
C ASN A 450 15.42 19.32 16.63
N PHE A 451 15.65 18.10 17.12
CA PHE A 451 15.89 16.93 16.28
C PHE A 451 15.14 15.69 16.77
N VAL A 452 14.17 15.25 15.97
CA VAL A 452 13.16 14.27 16.36
C VAL A 452 12.92 13.22 15.27
N LYS A 453 12.63 12.00 15.70
CA LYS A 453 12.12 10.90 14.88
C LYS A 453 10.63 10.71 15.18
N LEU A 454 9.81 10.75 14.13
CA LEU A 454 8.37 10.58 14.17
C LEU A 454 7.98 9.33 13.40
N VAL A 455 7.08 8.54 13.97
CA VAL A 455 6.61 7.28 13.39
C VAL A 455 5.12 7.44 13.05
N SER A 456 4.72 7.03 11.84
CA SER A 456 3.31 7.00 11.46
C SER A 456 2.99 5.81 10.58
N TRP A 457 2.01 5.01 11.01
CA TRP A 457 1.50 3.86 10.28
C TRP A 457 0.53 4.29 9.18
N TYR A 458 0.36 3.44 8.17
CA TYR A 458 -0.68 3.58 7.17
C TYR A 458 -1.03 2.24 6.52
N ASP A 459 -2.32 1.98 6.33
CA ASP A 459 -2.74 0.94 5.39
C ASP A 459 -2.50 1.44 3.96
N ASN A 460 -1.45 0.90 3.34
CA ASN A 460 -1.02 1.30 2.01
C ASN A 460 -2.01 0.91 0.88
N GLU A 461 -3.04 0.13 1.17
CA GLU A 461 -4.15 -0.18 0.27
C GLU A 461 -5.43 0.53 0.68
N TRP A 462 -5.88 0.31 1.93
CA TRP A 462 -7.21 0.73 2.39
C TRP A 462 -7.32 2.24 2.60
N GLY A 463 -6.46 2.82 3.45
CA GLY A 463 -6.44 4.27 3.70
C GLY A 463 -6.19 5.06 2.42
N TYR A 464 -5.30 4.57 1.54
CA TYR A 464 -5.08 5.17 0.23
C TYR A 464 -6.31 5.10 -0.69
N SER A 465 -7.00 3.95 -0.73
CA SER A 465 -8.23 3.79 -1.53
C SER A 465 -9.36 4.68 -1.02
N ARG A 466 -9.50 4.88 0.30
CA ARG A 466 -10.43 5.87 0.85
C ARG A 466 -10.10 7.28 0.36
N ARG A 467 -8.82 7.68 0.34
CA ARG A 467 -8.41 9.00 -0.20
C ARG A 467 -8.74 9.21 -1.67
N VAL A 468 -8.69 8.15 -2.49
CA VAL A 468 -9.15 8.23 -3.89
C VAL A 468 -10.63 8.63 -3.95
N LEU A 469 -11.47 8.03 -3.11
CA LEU A 469 -12.91 8.34 -3.05
C LEU A 469 -13.20 9.72 -2.46
N ASP A 470 -12.49 10.11 -1.41
CA ASP A 470 -12.61 11.45 -0.80
C ASP A 470 -12.24 12.54 -1.82
N LEU A 471 -11.17 12.33 -2.60
CA LEU A 471 -10.75 13.23 -3.69
C LEU A 471 -11.79 13.28 -4.82
N LEU A 472 -12.36 12.14 -5.23
CA LEU A 472 -13.42 12.08 -6.24
C LEU A 472 -14.66 12.87 -5.80
N ALA A 473 -15.12 12.67 -4.56
CA ALA A 473 -16.26 13.39 -3.99
C ALA A 473 -15.97 14.90 -3.87
N TYR A 474 -14.73 15.27 -3.53
CA TYR A 474 -14.31 16.67 -3.46
C TYR A 474 -14.34 17.34 -4.84
N ILE A 475 -13.67 16.77 -5.85
CA ILE A 475 -13.63 17.38 -7.18
C ILE A 475 -15.02 17.42 -7.82
N ALA A 476 -15.86 16.40 -7.61
CA ALA A 476 -17.24 16.40 -8.11
C ALA A 476 -18.10 17.51 -7.49
N LYS A 477 -17.88 17.83 -6.21
CA LYS A 477 -18.51 18.98 -5.54
C LYS A 477 -18.01 20.32 -6.09
N VAL A 478 -16.71 20.45 -6.36
CA VAL A 478 -16.14 21.69 -6.94
C VAL A 478 -16.63 21.90 -8.38
N ASP A 479 -16.57 20.86 -9.22
CA ASP A 479 -17.05 20.87 -10.61
C ASP A 479 -18.56 21.13 -10.70
N GLY A 480 -19.35 20.66 -9.72
CA GLY A 480 -20.78 20.91 -9.63
C GLY A 480 -21.14 22.32 -9.16
N ALA A 481 -20.24 23.02 -8.47
CA ALA A 481 -20.41 24.42 -8.05
C ALA A 481 -19.85 25.43 -9.06
N ALA A 482 -19.11 24.96 -10.07
CA ALA A 482 -18.56 25.76 -11.16
C ALA A 482 -19.44 25.78 -12.43
N GLN A 483 -20.59 25.10 -12.40
CA GLN A 483 -21.64 25.07 -13.42
C GLN A 483 -22.80 26.00 -13.04
#